data_AF-A0A932UU60-F1
#
_entry.id   AF-A0A932UU60-F1
#
_cell.length_a   1.000
_cell.length_b   1.000
_cell.length_c   1.000
_cell.angle_alpha   90.00
_cell.angle_beta   90.00
_cell.angle_gamma   90.00
#
_symmetry.space_group_name_H-M   'P 1'
#
loop_
_entity.id
_entity.type
_entity.pdbx_description
1 polymer ?
#
loop_
_entity_poly.entity_id
_entity_poly.type
_entity_poly.pdbx_seq_one_letter_code
_entity_poly.pdbx_strand_id
1 'polypeptide(L)'
;MTPNRLKHLLREGQPTCGTFLSLCSPLAAEIMGMLGFDWLLVDMEHGAGDYQTLLGQLQAIRAAGDSVPLVRVQWNDPVVVKRVLDAGAMGVMIPGVRSVAEAHQGVLATRYPPAGVRGMANVRATRFGLDPDYYAEANENIAVFMQIENGDAVRHIEDILKVPGIDV
;
A
#
# COMPACT_ATOMS: atom_id res chain seq x y z
N MET A 1 16.40 -2.28 -0.80
CA MET A 1 15.09 -1.80 -0.28
C MET A 1 15.00 -1.97 1.23
N THR A 2 14.22 -1.16 1.94
CA THR A 2 13.91 -1.43 3.37
C THR A 2 12.84 -2.53 3.46
N PRO A 3 13.08 -3.64 4.17
CA PRO A 3 12.09 -4.71 4.32
C PRO A 3 10.76 -4.21 4.90
N ASN A 4 9.65 -4.79 4.44
CA ASN A 4 8.33 -4.43 4.93
C ASN A 4 8.00 -5.15 6.24
N ARG A 5 8.20 -4.46 7.37
CA ARG A 5 7.89 -4.97 8.72
C ARG A 5 6.45 -5.47 8.86
N LEU A 6 5.48 -4.81 8.22
CA LEU A 6 4.08 -5.22 8.29
C LEU A 6 3.85 -6.58 7.63
N LYS A 7 4.41 -6.81 6.44
CA LYS A 7 4.30 -8.13 5.78
C LYS A 7 4.93 -9.25 6.63
N HIS A 8 6.02 -8.96 7.32
CA HIS A 8 6.64 -9.93 8.21
C HIS A 8 5.71 -10.29 9.38
N LEU A 9 5.17 -9.30 10.08
CA LEU A 9 4.22 -9.51 11.17
C LEU A 9 2.98 -10.31 10.71
N LEU A 10 2.41 -9.95 9.56
CA LEU A 10 1.25 -10.64 8.99
C LEU A 10 1.57 -12.11 8.65
N ARG A 11 2.74 -12.39 8.05
CA ARG A 11 3.19 -13.77 7.74
C ARG A 11 3.40 -14.62 8.99
N GLU A 12 3.80 -13.99 10.10
CA GLU A 12 3.96 -14.66 11.39
C GLU A 12 2.65 -14.81 12.17
N GLY A 13 1.52 -14.31 11.64
CA GLY A 13 0.23 -14.31 12.33
C GLY A 13 0.22 -13.39 13.55
N GLN A 14 1.13 -12.42 13.63
CA GLN A 14 1.17 -11.46 14.72
C GLN A 14 0.06 -10.41 14.54
N PRO A 15 -0.69 -10.08 15.61
CA PRO A 15 -1.63 -8.96 15.55
C PRO A 15 -0.86 -7.66 15.31
N THR A 16 -1.46 -6.76 14.54
CA THR A 16 -0.90 -5.43 14.27
C THR A 16 -1.91 -4.34 14.61
N CYS A 17 -1.43 -3.18 15.02
CA CYS A 17 -2.26 -2.01 15.34
C CYS A 17 -1.91 -0.85 14.41
N GLY A 18 -2.90 -0.28 13.76
CA GLY A 18 -2.72 0.89 12.90
C GLY A 18 -3.96 1.76 12.85
N THR A 19 -3.84 2.90 12.17
CA THR A 19 -4.92 3.88 12.05
C THR A 19 -4.95 4.53 10.69
N PHE A 20 -6.15 4.98 10.31
CA PHE A 20 -6.40 5.81 9.14
C PHE A 20 -6.00 7.25 9.40
N LEU A 21 -5.51 7.92 8.36
CA LEU A 21 -5.14 9.33 8.33
C LEU A 21 -5.93 10.04 7.22
N SER A 22 -6.99 10.74 7.61
CA SER A 22 -7.87 11.46 6.66
C SER A 22 -7.73 12.99 6.72
N LEU A 23 -6.89 13.52 7.63
CA LEU A 23 -6.72 14.97 7.87
C LEU A 23 -5.82 15.67 6.83
N CYS A 24 -5.19 14.91 5.93
CA CYS A 24 -4.45 15.46 4.80
C CYS A 24 -3.27 16.37 5.19
N SER A 25 -2.70 16.13 6.37
CA SER A 25 -1.69 16.97 7.00
C SER A 25 -0.40 16.18 7.24
N PRO A 26 0.72 16.57 6.60
CA PRO A 26 2.03 15.99 6.90
C PRO A 26 2.43 16.15 8.37
N LEU A 27 2.09 17.27 8.99
CA LEU A 27 2.37 17.50 10.42
C LEU A 27 1.61 16.53 11.31
N ALA A 28 0.33 16.29 11.02
CA ALA A 28 -0.44 15.29 11.76
C ALA A 28 0.15 13.89 11.52
N ALA A 29 0.50 13.55 10.28
CA ALA A 29 1.10 12.26 9.95
C ALA A 29 2.47 12.04 10.64
N GLU A 30 3.29 13.09 10.79
CA GLU A 30 4.54 13.06 11.55
C GLU A 30 4.29 12.72 13.01
N ILE A 31 3.36 13.43 13.67
CA ILE A 31 2.98 13.15 15.06
C ILE A 31 2.52 11.70 15.20
N MET A 32 1.63 11.23 14.31
CA MET A 32 1.12 9.86 14.36
C MET A 32 2.22 8.82 14.17
N GLY A 33 3.24 9.11 13.35
CA GLY A 33 4.41 8.24 13.15
C GLY A 33 5.27 8.04 14.40
N MET A 34 5.16 8.93 15.39
CA MET A 34 5.88 8.83 16.68
C MET A 34 5.10 8.06 17.75
N LEU A 35 3.83 7.71 17.51
CA LEU A 35 2.94 7.13 18.54
C LEU A 35 3.01 5.60 18.62
N GLY A 36 3.88 4.94 17.84
CA GLY A 36 4.13 3.50 17.95
C GLY A 36 3.10 2.60 17.25
N PHE A 37 2.33 3.12 16.29
CA PHE A 37 1.51 2.28 15.40
C PHE A 37 2.39 1.42 14.50
N ASP A 38 1.98 0.19 14.22
CA ASP A 38 2.68 -0.69 13.27
C ASP A 38 2.54 -0.19 11.82
N TRP A 39 1.40 0.43 11.51
CA TRP A 39 1.11 0.97 10.19
C TRP A 39 0.20 2.20 10.27
N LEU A 40 0.36 3.09 9.29
CA LEU A 40 -0.45 4.29 9.14
C LEU A 40 -0.96 4.34 7.70
N LEU A 41 -2.28 4.43 7.54
CA LEU A 41 -2.92 4.39 6.22
C LEU A 41 -3.39 5.79 5.82
N VAL A 42 -2.76 6.37 4.81
CA VAL A 42 -3.20 7.64 4.21
C VAL A 42 -4.39 7.36 3.30
N ASP A 43 -5.53 7.96 3.62
CA ASP A 43 -6.77 7.71 2.93
C ASP A 43 -6.95 8.66 1.73
N MET A 44 -6.83 8.14 0.52
CA MET A 44 -7.10 8.92 -0.70
C MET A 44 -8.52 8.71 -1.25
N GLU A 45 -9.26 7.71 -0.75
CA GLU A 45 -10.63 7.42 -1.22
C GLU A 45 -11.64 8.39 -0.60
N HIS A 46 -11.56 8.56 0.72
CA HIS A 46 -12.47 9.42 1.47
C HIS A 46 -11.79 10.55 2.23
N GLY A 47 -10.45 10.58 2.26
CA GLY A 47 -9.70 11.71 2.80
C GLY A 47 -9.77 12.94 1.88
N ALA A 48 -9.52 14.11 2.46
CA ALA A 48 -9.54 15.40 1.75
C ALA A 48 -8.30 15.68 0.88
N GLY A 49 -7.49 14.67 0.57
CA GLY A 49 -6.10 14.82 0.14
C GLY A 49 -5.90 14.58 -1.34
N ASP A 50 -4.77 15.02 -1.86
CA ASP A 50 -4.35 14.78 -3.23
C ASP A 50 -2.95 14.13 -3.26
N TYR A 51 -2.35 14.06 -4.45
CA TYR A 51 -1.03 13.47 -4.61
C TYR A 51 0.09 14.27 -3.90
N GLN A 52 -0.02 15.60 -3.79
CA GLN A 52 0.98 16.43 -3.14
C GLN A 52 0.90 16.29 -1.62
N THR A 53 -0.30 16.32 -1.05
CA THR A 53 -0.47 16.10 0.39
C THR A 53 -0.10 14.67 0.79
N LEU A 54 -0.44 13.68 -0.04
CA LEU A 54 0.03 12.30 0.10
C LEU A 54 1.56 12.25 0.21
N LEU A 55 2.28 12.87 -0.74
CA LEU A 55 3.75 12.82 -0.75
C LEU A 55 4.34 13.35 0.55
N GLY A 56 3.83 14.48 1.04
CA GLY A 56 4.25 15.06 2.32
C GLY A 56 3.98 14.13 3.51
N GLN A 57 2.81 13.48 3.55
CA GLN A 57 2.49 12.51 4.60
C GLN A 57 3.37 11.26 4.56
N LEU A 58 3.64 10.70 3.37
CA LEU A 58 4.54 9.55 3.21
C LEU A 58 6.00 9.90 3.58
N GLN A 59 6.41 11.15 3.41
CA GLN A 59 7.70 11.64 3.89
C GLN A 59 7.73 11.75 5.41
N ALA A 60 6.71 12.38 6.00
CA ALA A 60 6.56 12.56 7.43
C ALA A 60 6.55 11.23 8.19
N ILE A 61 5.71 10.26 7.78
CA ILE A 61 5.61 8.94 8.41
C ILE A 61 6.97 8.24 8.42
N ARG A 62 7.66 8.25 7.26
CA ARG A 62 8.97 7.60 7.11
C ARG A 62 10.08 8.25 7.93
N ALA A 63 9.98 9.56 8.20
CA ALA A 63 10.98 10.29 8.97
C ALA A 63 10.74 10.18 10.49
N ALA A 64 9.48 10.02 10.91
CA ALA A 64 9.07 10.05 12.31
C ALA A 64 9.37 8.76 13.09
N GLY A 65 9.28 7.60 12.44
CA GLY A 65 9.45 6.32 13.13
C GLY A 65 9.27 5.09 12.24
N ASP A 66 8.94 3.96 12.88
CA ASP A 66 8.91 2.64 12.24
C ASP A 66 7.54 2.24 11.68
N SER A 67 6.54 3.12 11.75
CA SER A 67 5.22 2.86 11.18
C SER A 67 5.30 2.67 9.67
N VAL A 68 4.72 1.58 9.18
CA VAL A 68 4.68 1.28 7.74
C VAL A 68 3.65 2.18 7.05
N PRO A 69 4.07 3.03 6.08
CA PRO A 69 3.14 3.91 5.38
C PRO A 69 2.34 3.14 4.32
N LEU A 70 1.03 3.04 4.53
CA LEU A 70 0.06 2.47 3.61
C LEU A 70 -0.78 3.56 2.97
N VAL A 71 -1.43 3.23 1.86
CA VAL A 71 -2.35 4.12 1.18
C VAL A 71 -3.59 3.37 0.74
N ARG A 72 -4.77 3.86 1.11
CA ARG A 72 -6.00 3.45 0.44
C ARG A 72 -6.18 4.30 -0.81
N VAL A 73 -6.13 3.65 -1.97
CA VAL A 73 -6.29 4.33 -3.27
C VAL A 73 -7.77 4.61 -3.52
N GLN A 74 -8.07 5.58 -4.39
CA GLN A 74 -9.44 5.95 -4.74
C GLN A 74 -10.26 4.81 -5.34
N TRP A 75 -9.60 3.94 -6.09
CA TRP A 75 -10.20 2.83 -6.80
C TRP A 75 -9.14 1.82 -7.22
N ASN A 76 -9.56 0.66 -7.70
CA ASN A 76 -8.70 -0.34 -8.33
C ASN A 76 -8.22 0.14 -9.72
N ASP A 77 -7.38 1.16 -9.74
CA ASP A 77 -6.80 1.76 -10.94
C ASP A 77 -5.26 1.56 -10.94
N PRO A 78 -4.69 0.80 -11.89
CA PRO A 78 -3.25 0.56 -11.96
C PRO A 78 -2.43 1.84 -12.17
N VAL A 79 -3.00 2.89 -12.77
CA VAL A 79 -2.34 4.19 -12.93
C VAL A 79 -2.13 4.85 -11.58
N VAL A 80 -3.17 4.86 -10.73
CA VAL A 80 -3.12 5.42 -9.38
C VAL A 80 -2.20 4.59 -8.48
N VAL A 81 -2.37 3.26 -8.47
CA VAL A 81 -1.55 2.34 -7.67
C VAL A 81 -0.07 2.52 -7.97
N LYS A 82 0.32 2.57 -9.26
CA LYS A 82 1.70 2.84 -9.68
C LYS A 82 2.23 4.13 -9.06
N ARG A 83 1.48 5.24 -9.20
CA ARG A 83 1.92 6.57 -8.71
C ARG A 83 2.06 6.60 -7.19
N VAL A 84 1.15 5.98 -6.47
CA VAL A 84 1.19 5.89 -5.00
C VAL A 84 2.40 5.08 -4.52
N LEU A 85 2.68 3.95 -5.17
CA LEU A 85 3.86 3.15 -4.86
C LEU A 85 5.15 3.89 -5.24
N ASP A 86 5.16 4.66 -6.33
CA ASP A 86 6.29 5.50 -6.76
C ASP A 86 6.58 6.64 -5.76
N ALA A 87 5.53 7.16 -5.12
CA ALA A 87 5.62 8.10 -4.01
C ALA A 87 6.21 7.45 -2.73
N GLY A 88 6.36 6.13 -2.70
CA GLY A 88 7.03 5.39 -1.63
C GLY A 88 6.11 4.82 -0.55
N ALA A 89 4.82 4.63 -0.87
CA ALA A 89 3.95 3.76 -0.08
C ALA A 89 4.52 2.33 -0.06
N MET A 90 4.44 1.67 1.10
CA MET A 90 4.89 0.28 1.28
C MET A 90 3.77 -0.74 1.11
N GLY A 91 2.55 -0.27 0.92
CA GLY A 91 1.41 -1.11 0.64
C GLY A 91 0.22 -0.28 0.21
N VAL A 92 -0.73 -0.96 -0.42
CA VAL A 92 -1.95 -0.35 -0.91
C VAL A 92 -3.16 -1.13 -0.41
N MET A 93 -4.21 -0.39 -0.10
CA MET A 93 -5.54 -0.91 0.13
C MET A 93 -6.41 -0.56 -1.07
N ILE A 94 -6.94 -1.61 -1.71
CA ILE A 94 -7.77 -1.52 -2.91
C ILE A 94 -9.23 -1.59 -2.47
N PRO A 95 -10.02 -0.51 -2.63
CA PRO A 95 -11.43 -0.52 -2.29
C PRO A 95 -12.26 -1.25 -3.35
N GLY A 96 -13.51 -1.56 -3.01
CA GLY A 96 -14.53 -1.95 -3.99
C GLY A 96 -14.29 -3.25 -4.75
N VAL A 97 -13.52 -4.20 -4.20
CA VAL A 97 -13.24 -5.48 -4.88
C VAL A 97 -14.48 -6.39 -4.81
N ARG A 98 -14.95 -6.83 -5.98
CA ARG A 98 -16.18 -7.64 -6.14
C ARG A 98 -15.96 -9.00 -6.76
N SER A 99 -14.82 -9.22 -7.39
CA SER A 99 -14.53 -10.47 -8.10
C SER A 99 -13.06 -10.90 -8.01
N VAL A 100 -12.82 -12.17 -8.30
CA VAL A 100 -11.48 -12.76 -8.44
C VAL A 100 -10.66 -12.02 -9.50
N ALA A 101 -11.28 -11.61 -10.61
CA ALA A 101 -10.61 -10.88 -11.67
C ALA A 101 -10.13 -9.50 -11.21
N GLU A 102 -10.98 -8.76 -10.48
CA GLU A 102 -10.61 -7.45 -9.91
C GLU A 102 -9.52 -7.60 -8.85
N ALA A 103 -9.58 -8.62 -8.01
CA ALA A 103 -8.53 -8.93 -7.04
C ALA A 103 -7.18 -9.22 -7.73
N HIS A 104 -7.17 -10.03 -8.80
CA HIS A 104 -5.98 -10.26 -9.61
C HIS A 104 -5.44 -8.95 -10.22
N GLN A 105 -6.32 -8.10 -10.77
CA GLN A 105 -5.91 -6.81 -11.33
C GLN A 105 -5.25 -5.91 -10.27
N GLY A 106 -5.80 -5.88 -9.06
CA GLY A 106 -5.24 -5.15 -7.93
C GLY A 106 -3.82 -5.64 -7.58
N VAL A 107 -3.60 -6.96 -7.52
CA VAL A 107 -2.26 -7.51 -7.28
C VAL A 107 -1.30 -7.17 -8.42
N LEU A 108 -1.70 -7.39 -9.68
CA LEU A 108 -0.85 -7.15 -10.85
C LEU A 108 -0.37 -5.69 -10.93
N ALA A 109 -1.20 -4.74 -10.49
CA ALA A 109 -0.86 -3.32 -10.45
C ALA A 109 0.31 -2.99 -9.50
N THR A 110 0.60 -3.87 -8.53
CA THR A 110 1.64 -3.63 -7.51
C THR A 110 3.01 -4.22 -7.87
N ARG A 111 3.05 -5.17 -8.81
CA ARG A 111 4.25 -5.96 -9.14
C ARG A 111 4.84 -5.55 -10.50
N TYR A 112 6.17 -5.57 -10.59
CA TYR A 112 6.92 -5.45 -11.85
C TYR A 112 6.85 -6.75 -12.67
N PRO A 113 7.03 -6.69 -14.01
CA PRO A 113 7.12 -7.88 -14.85
C PRO A 113 8.18 -8.88 -14.38
N PRO A 114 7.97 -10.20 -14.54
CA PRO A 114 6.81 -10.85 -15.16
C PRO A 114 5.60 -11.04 -14.21
N ALA A 115 5.74 -10.69 -12.93
CA ALA A 115 4.72 -10.93 -11.90
C ALA A 115 3.56 -9.92 -11.92
N GLY A 116 3.68 -8.84 -12.70
CA GLY A 116 2.65 -7.81 -12.82
C GLY A 116 2.92 -6.82 -13.94
N VAL A 117 2.24 -5.68 -13.86
CA VAL A 117 2.19 -4.65 -14.91
C VAL A 117 2.66 -3.27 -14.44
N ARG A 118 3.26 -3.17 -13.25
CA ARG A 118 3.80 -1.90 -12.73
C ARG A 118 4.93 -1.41 -13.63
N GLY A 119 4.87 -0.14 -14.03
CA GLY A 119 5.91 0.51 -14.83
C GLY A 119 7.13 0.91 -13.99
N MET A 120 8.33 0.76 -14.56
CA MET A 120 9.61 1.09 -13.90
C MET A 120 9.96 2.58 -14.05
N ALA A 121 10.53 3.17 -12.99
CA ALA A 121 11.04 4.54 -12.99
C ALA A 121 11.99 4.78 -11.80
N ASN A 122 13.04 5.59 -11.97
CA ASN A 122 13.92 6.01 -10.88
C ASN A 122 13.30 7.21 -10.13
N VAL A 123 12.44 6.90 -9.15
CA VAL A 123 11.64 7.85 -8.37
C VAL A 123 11.88 7.69 -6.87
N ARG A 124 11.11 8.38 -6.01
CA ARG A 124 11.28 8.35 -4.54
C ARG A 124 11.36 6.92 -3.99
N ALA A 125 10.49 6.02 -4.44
CA ALA A 125 10.49 4.63 -3.99
C ALA A 125 11.84 3.91 -4.20
N THR A 126 12.51 4.18 -5.32
CA THR A 126 13.86 3.66 -5.66
C THR A 126 15.01 4.45 -5.01
N ARG A 127 14.69 5.39 -4.10
CA ARG A 127 15.63 6.41 -3.61
C ARG A 127 16.31 7.18 -4.75
N PHE A 128 15.56 7.52 -5.79
CA PHE A 128 16.06 8.22 -6.99
C PHE A 128 17.18 7.45 -7.72
N GLY A 129 17.12 6.11 -7.73
CA GLY A 129 18.12 5.23 -8.32
C GLY A 129 19.31 4.90 -7.41
N LEU A 130 19.27 5.31 -6.13
CA LEU A 130 20.31 4.99 -5.15
C LEU A 130 20.10 3.65 -4.45
N ASP A 131 18.97 2.99 -4.65
CA ASP A 131 18.69 1.64 -4.12
C ASP A 131 18.89 0.59 -5.24
N PRO A 132 20.06 -0.07 -5.32
CA PRO A 132 20.37 -0.98 -6.42
C PRO A 132 19.51 -2.26 -6.41
N ASP A 133 19.03 -2.67 -5.23
CA ASP A 133 18.28 -3.91 -5.04
C ASP A 133 16.77 -3.72 -5.14
N TYR A 134 16.31 -2.48 -5.32
CA TYR A 134 14.88 -2.14 -5.26
C TYR A 134 14.02 -3.01 -6.19
N TYR A 135 14.39 -3.17 -7.46
CA TYR A 135 13.58 -3.94 -8.41
C TYR A 135 13.61 -5.45 -8.15
N ALA A 136 14.69 -5.96 -7.56
CA ALA A 136 14.80 -7.36 -7.17
C ALA A 136 13.89 -7.67 -5.96
N GLU A 137 13.70 -6.70 -5.06
CA GLU A 137 13.04 -6.91 -3.78
C GLU A 137 11.59 -6.37 -3.73
N ALA A 138 11.24 -5.39 -4.56
CA ALA A 138 9.95 -4.69 -4.49
C ALA A 138 8.74 -5.60 -4.62
N ASN A 139 8.82 -6.59 -5.52
CA ASN A 139 7.72 -7.52 -5.73
C ASN A 139 7.39 -8.34 -4.48
N GLU A 140 8.31 -8.56 -3.55
CA GLU A 140 8.03 -9.29 -2.31
C GLU A 140 7.69 -8.38 -1.13
N ASN A 141 7.97 -7.07 -1.25
CA ASN A 141 7.89 -6.13 -0.14
C ASN A 141 6.71 -5.16 -0.19
N ILE A 142 5.89 -5.15 -1.26
CA ILE A 142 4.63 -4.39 -1.26
C ILE A 142 3.51 -5.21 -0.61
N ALA A 143 2.86 -4.63 0.41
CA ALA A 143 1.69 -5.19 1.07
C ALA A 143 0.41 -4.85 0.29
N VAL A 144 -0.48 -5.82 0.09
CA VAL A 144 -1.70 -5.65 -0.71
C VAL A 144 -2.92 -6.05 0.09
N PHE A 145 -3.82 -5.09 0.31
CA PHE A 145 -5.07 -5.26 1.04
C PHE A 145 -6.24 -5.17 0.07
N MET A 146 -7.18 -6.12 0.12
CA MET A 146 -8.40 -6.10 -0.68
C MET A 146 -9.60 -5.80 0.23
N GLN A 147 -10.29 -4.68 0.01
CA GLN A 147 -11.50 -4.39 0.77
C GLN A 147 -12.71 -5.07 0.15
N ILE A 148 -13.38 -5.87 0.97
CA ILE A 148 -14.60 -6.60 0.65
C ILE A 148 -15.76 -5.85 1.28
N GLU A 149 -16.49 -5.10 0.48
CA GLU A 149 -17.53 -4.15 0.93
C GLU A 149 -18.83 -4.28 0.14
N ASN A 150 -18.98 -5.38 -0.60
CA ASN A 150 -20.15 -5.68 -1.39
C ASN A 150 -20.64 -7.10 -1.09
N GLY A 151 -21.96 -7.30 -1.01
CA GLY A 151 -22.54 -8.62 -0.74
C GLY A 151 -22.19 -9.68 -1.78
N ASP A 152 -21.93 -9.29 -3.02
CA ASP A 152 -21.51 -10.19 -4.10
C ASP A 152 -20.07 -10.65 -3.89
N ALA A 153 -19.21 -9.77 -3.36
CA ALA A 153 -17.83 -10.08 -3.01
C ALA A 153 -17.78 -11.10 -1.87
N VAL A 154 -18.65 -10.95 -0.86
CA VAL A 154 -18.78 -11.89 0.26
C VAL A 154 -19.16 -13.29 -0.23
N ARG A 155 -20.04 -13.40 -1.24
CA ARG A 155 -20.45 -14.71 -1.79
C ARG A 155 -19.32 -15.43 -2.53
N HIS A 156 -18.32 -14.70 -3.02
CA HIS A 156 -17.17 -15.25 -3.73
C HIS A 156 -15.86 -15.14 -2.93
N ILE A 157 -15.96 -14.89 -1.62
CA ILE A 157 -14.79 -14.56 -0.79
C ILE A 157 -13.74 -15.67 -0.79
N GLU A 158 -14.14 -16.94 -0.75
CA GLU A 158 -13.22 -18.07 -0.75
C GLU A 158 -12.34 -18.12 -2.01
N ASP A 159 -12.86 -17.70 -3.16
CA ASP A 159 -12.11 -17.67 -4.40
C ASP A 159 -11.24 -16.41 -4.50
N ILE A 160 -11.71 -15.28 -3.97
CA ILE A 160 -10.91 -14.04 -3.89
C ILE A 160 -9.68 -14.28 -2.99
N LEU A 161 -9.85 -14.93 -1.84
CA LEU A 161 -8.75 -15.21 -0.89
C LEU A 161 -7.67 -16.15 -1.47
N LYS A 162 -7.96 -16.91 -2.54
CA LYS A 162 -6.99 -17.78 -3.21
C LYS A 162 -6.08 -17.03 -4.19
N VAL A 163 -6.37 -15.76 -4.50
CA VAL A 163 -5.56 -14.96 -5.42
C VAL A 163 -4.17 -14.74 -4.83
N PRO A 164 -3.09 -15.24 -5.47
CA PRO A 164 -1.75 -15.07 -4.96
C PRO A 164 -1.35 -13.60 -4.88
N GLY A 165 -0.69 -13.22 -3.78
CA GLY A 165 -0.16 -11.87 -3.59
C GLY A 165 -1.08 -10.91 -2.85
N ILE A 166 -2.29 -11.34 -2.45
CA ILE A 166 -3.10 -10.69 -1.41
C ILE A 166 -2.47 -11.01 -0.04
N ASP A 167 -2.30 -9.99 0.79
CA ASP A 167 -1.81 -10.14 2.16
C ASP A 167 -2.94 -10.03 3.20
N VAL A 168 -3.98 -9.24 2.91
CA VAL A 168 -5.15 -8.99 3.79
C VAL A 168 -6.44 -8.82 2.98
#